data_AF-A0A3L7Q8I2-F1
#
_entry.id   AF-A0A3L7Q8I2-F1
#
_cell.length_a   1.000
_cell.length_b   1.000
_cell.length_c   1.000
_cell.angle_alpha   90.00
_cell.angle_beta   90.00
_cell.angle_gamma   90.00
#
_symmetry.space_group_name_H-M   'P 1'
#
loop_
_entity.id
_entity.type
_entity.pdbx_description
1 polymer ?
#
loop_
_entity_poly.entity_id
_entity_poly.type
_entity_poly.pdbx_seq_one_letter_code
_entity_poly.pdbx_strand_id
1 'polypeptide(L)'
;MHRGCGLVLIVAVWLGDAMGPPSATADDIPAKTADHGWRVRRSGGEPLVVQEITFHDQEVRARRDSRTVTAEIPMIYRIESRLPAKVTRRPAFRVHLVNGDRLGVQSLQLDDEQLSLVVFTGQPAIQVPLEYVSGLQVLGERGRWEAEDAVWLRVSWLKENDDVALLRNGDRLVGEVSALGEAGLTMEVGGVSRNLKWETLQGLRMNPRLTTALPPPTAGWVVLAADDSWVTASACQSEATDSSVVRMQLPWLSEGELSWPLESIHTWDRIGPWIRPLELSRGRHRMLSSAPPLTVEPVQDRNVENRPLRFFQNLDPRSSQERGLWLAPQGIGCFGDQQLEWPLERTAQMLVLGCGIDALAGSTGHVIVHIKVDDQRVHSVEMRAGEPARWLPELSVAGKTTLAIEIEEGPEGSAGDLLNLIAPRLILQNE
;
A
#
# COMPACT_ATOMS: atom_id res chain seq x y z
N MET A 1 11.24 44.22 49.72
CA MET A 1 10.74 44.26 48.33
C MET A 1 11.42 43.14 47.55
N HIS A 2 10.81 41.95 47.52
CA HIS A 2 11.26 40.80 46.73
C HIS A 2 10.15 40.43 45.75
N ARG A 3 10.54 40.28 44.47
CA ARG A 3 9.69 39.85 43.37
C ARG A 3 9.55 38.33 43.40
N GLY A 4 8.32 37.86 43.19
CA GLY A 4 7.94 36.45 43.26
C GLY A 4 8.30 35.65 42.01
N CYS A 5 8.68 34.41 42.24
CA CYS A 5 8.62 33.32 41.28
C CYS A 5 7.33 32.54 41.55
N GLY A 6 6.43 32.48 40.56
CA GLY A 6 5.24 31.64 40.59
C GLY A 6 5.59 30.22 40.16
N LEU A 7 5.48 29.27 41.09
CA LEU A 7 5.56 27.83 40.86
C LEU A 7 4.15 27.34 40.49
N VAL A 8 3.96 26.76 39.31
CA VAL A 8 2.69 26.12 38.92
C VAL A 8 2.71 24.68 39.40
N LEU A 9 1.83 24.38 40.36
CA LEU A 9 1.62 23.06 40.93
C LEU A 9 0.59 22.30 40.08
N ILE A 10 0.99 21.19 39.46
CA ILE A 10 0.06 20.26 38.80
C ILE A 10 -0.44 19.28 39.87
N VAL A 11 -1.73 19.36 40.18
CA VAL A 11 -2.40 18.46 41.13
C VAL A 11 -2.79 17.16 40.41
N ALA A 12 -2.18 16.05 40.83
CA ALA A 12 -2.68 14.70 40.53
C ALA A 12 -3.75 14.35 41.56
N VAL A 13 -4.98 14.07 41.12
CA VAL A 13 -6.04 13.55 42.00
C VAL A 13 -6.06 12.03 41.90
N TRP A 14 -5.67 11.40 43.00
CA TRP A 14 -5.86 9.99 43.30
C TRP A 14 -7.06 9.89 44.24
N LEU A 15 -8.08 9.11 43.88
CA LEU A 15 -9.18 8.77 44.79
C LEU A 15 -9.45 7.27 44.69
N GLY A 16 -9.18 6.59 45.80
CA GLY A 16 -9.50 5.20 46.04
C GLY A 16 -10.81 5.03 46.83
N ASP A 17 -11.50 3.96 46.45
CA ASP A 17 -12.30 2.99 47.20
C ASP A 17 -13.62 3.33 47.92
N ALA A 18 -14.67 2.64 47.43
CA ALA A 18 -15.49 1.63 48.12
C ALA A 18 -17.00 1.91 48.16
N MET A 19 -17.78 1.22 47.30
CA MET A 19 -19.15 0.74 47.62
C MET A 19 -19.48 -0.51 46.79
N GLY A 20 -20.16 -1.47 47.44
CA GLY A 20 -20.28 -2.89 47.09
C GLY A 20 -21.06 -3.30 45.82
N PRO A 21 -21.21 -4.63 45.60
CA PRO A 21 -21.63 -5.18 44.32
C PRO A 21 -23.15 -5.17 44.14
N PRO A 22 -23.68 -4.73 42.99
CA PRO A 22 -25.04 -5.06 42.60
C PRO A 22 -25.05 -6.42 41.89
N SER A 23 -25.82 -7.35 42.44
CA SER A 23 -26.25 -8.57 41.75
C SER A 23 -27.26 -8.19 40.67
N ALA A 24 -26.82 -8.17 39.40
CA ALA A 24 -27.70 -8.11 38.25
C ALA A 24 -27.84 -9.50 37.65
N THR A 25 -29.09 -9.94 37.52
CA THR A 25 -29.51 -11.15 36.83
C THR A 25 -29.08 -11.09 35.36
N ALA A 26 -28.65 -12.24 34.85
CA ALA A 26 -28.29 -12.44 33.45
C ALA A 26 -29.56 -12.39 32.58
N ASP A 27 -29.90 -11.20 32.13
CA ASP A 27 -30.83 -10.97 31.03
C ASP A 27 -30.03 -10.46 29.83
N ASP A 28 -30.24 -11.14 28.70
CA ASP A 28 -29.71 -10.94 27.35
C ASP A 28 -28.96 -9.62 27.08
N ILE A 29 -27.63 -9.66 27.19
CA ILE A 29 -26.77 -8.69 26.52
C ILE A 29 -26.88 -8.99 25.02
N PRO A 30 -27.41 -8.07 24.18
CA PRO A 30 -27.44 -8.28 22.75
C PRO A 30 -26.00 -8.48 22.26
N ALA A 31 -25.80 -9.53 21.46
CA ALA A 31 -24.52 -9.91 20.90
C ALA A 31 -23.72 -8.68 20.48
N LYS A 32 -22.52 -8.50 21.10
CA LYS A 32 -21.53 -7.47 20.78
C LYS A 32 -21.54 -7.19 19.28
N THR A 33 -21.96 -6.00 18.89
CA THR A 33 -21.70 -5.45 17.56
C THR A 33 -20.21 -5.68 17.27
N ALA A 34 -19.92 -6.45 16.23
CA ALA A 34 -18.57 -6.83 15.88
C ALA A 34 -17.67 -5.58 15.81
N ASP A 35 -16.46 -5.70 16.37
CA ASP A 35 -15.41 -4.69 16.51
C ASP A 35 -14.94 -4.10 15.15
N HIS A 36 -15.82 -3.46 14.39
CA HIS A 36 -15.42 -2.61 13.28
C HIS A 36 -14.69 -1.41 13.88
N GLY A 37 -13.38 -1.37 13.67
CA GLY A 37 -12.55 -0.30 14.16
C GLY A 37 -11.32 -0.11 13.31
N TRP A 38 -10.73 1.06 13.45
CA TRP A 38 -9.57 1.51 12.71
C TRP A 38 -8.41 1.74 13.67
N ARG A 39 -7.19 1.52 13.18
CA ARG A 39 -5.96 1.93 13.85
C ARG A 39 -5.41 3.15 13.14
N VAL A 40 -5.38 4.29 13.82
CA VAL A 40 -4.83 5.55 13.33
C VAL A 40 -3.44 5.73 13.92
N ARG A 41 -2.41 5.75 13.07
CA ARG A 41 -1.03 5.99 13.47
C ARG A 41 -0.66 7.45 13.25
N ARG A 42 0.01 8.02 14.25
CA ARG A 42 0.37 9.43 14.29
C ARG A 42 1.82 9.63 14.68
N SER A 43 2.44 10.67 14.15
CA SER A 43 3.83 11.02 14.48
C SER A 43 4.00 11.21 16.00
N GLY A 44 4.93 10.46 16.60
CA GLY A 44 5.36 10.67 17.98
C GLY A 44 4.35 10.25 19.06
N GLY A 45 3.41 9.35 18.75
CA GLY A 45 2.44 8.88 19.73
C GLY A 45 1.94 7.46 19.48
N GLU A 46 1.40 6.84 20.54
CA GLU A 46 0.79 5.52 20.44
C GLU A 46 -0.34 5.49 19.40
N PRO A 47 -0.49 4.39 18.64
CA PRO A 47 -1.60 4.21 17.71
C PRO A 47 -2.95 4.33 18.41
N LEU A 48 -3.85 5.13 17.84
CA LEU A 48 -5.20 5.28 18.35
C LEU A 48 -6.12 4.23 17.72
N VAL A 49 -6.85 3.49 18.53
CA VAL A 49 -7.93 2.60 18.07
C VAL A 49 -9.25 3.35 18.15
N VAL A 50 -9.94 3.47 17.01
CA VAL A 50 -11.22 4.20 16.87
C VAL A 50 -12.27 3.30 16.21
N GLN A 51 -13.54 3.62 16.39
CA GLN A 51 -14.67 2.91 15.77
C GLN A 51 -15.00 3.50 14.40
N GLU A 52 -14.87 4.82 14.25
CA GLU A 52 -15.22 5.52 13.02
C GLU A 52 -14.14 6.50 12.60
N ILE A 53 -14.04 6.68 11.29
CA ILE A 53 -13.17 7.66 10.65
C ILE A 53 -14.01 8.44 9.65
N THR A 54 -13.94 9.76 9.70
CA THR A 54 -14.47 10.63 8.65
C THR A 54 -13.37 11.54 8.12
N PHE A 55 -13.39 11.75 6.81
CA PHE A 55 -12.46 12.65 6.12
C PHE A 55 -13.18 13.96 5.80
N HIS A 56 -12.61 15.09 6.21
CA HIS A 56 -13.11 16.44 5.94
C HIS A 56 -11.96 17.32 5.47
N ASP A 57 -11.80 17.50 4.16
CA ASP A 57 -10.74 18.32 3.56
C ASP A 57 -9.34 17.96 4.06
N GLN A 58 -8.80 18.76 4.99
CA GLN A 58 -7.50 18.61 5.63
C GLN A 58 -7.60 18.10 7.08
N GLU A 59 -8.73 17.51 7.46
CA GLU A 59 -8.96 16.89 8.78
C GLU A 59 -9.37 15.42 8.64
N VAL A 60 -8.81 14.57 9.49
CA VAL A 60 -9.33 13.21 9.73
C VAL A 60 -9.91 13.22 11.14
N ARG A 61 -11.21 12.97 11.25
CA ARG A 61 -11.88 12.87 12.54
C ARG A 61 -12.03 11.40 12.89
N ALA A 62 -11.59 11.06 14.08
CA ALA A 62 -11.55 9.69 14.55
C ALA A 62 -12.42 9.59 15.82
N ARG A 63 -13.46 8.77 15.80
CA ARG A 63 -14.39 8.63 16.94
C ARG A 63 -14.09 7.36 17.73
N ARG A 64 -13.85 7.50 19.03
CA ARG A 64 -13.69 6.39 19.96
C ARG A 64 -14.80 6.47 21.00
N ASP A 65 -15.72 5.52 20.98
CA ASP A 65 -16.91 5.52 21.83
C ASP A 65 -17.74 6.80 21.61
N SER A 66 -18.24 7.43 22.67
CA SER A 66 -18.96 8.72 22.59
C SER A 66 -18.04 9.95 22.45
N ARG A 67 -16.71 9.76 22.41
CA ARG A 67 -15.74 10.86 22.31
C ARG A 67 -15.17 10.96 20.91
N THR A 68 -15.37 12.09 20.27
CA THR A 68 -14.67 12.44 19.02
C THR A 68 -13.27 12.92 19.37
N VAL A 69 -12.26 12.22 18.88
CA VAL A 69 -10.88 12.69 18.90
C VAL A 69 -10.60 13.31 17.53
N THR A 70 -10.61 14.64 17.49
CA THR A 70 -10.11 15.35 16.31
C THR A 70 -8.59 15.36 16.38
N ALA A 71 -7.93 14.77 15.40
CA ALA A 71 -6.50 14.91 15.21
C ALA A 71 -6.27 15.68 13.91
N GLU A 72 -5.45 16.71 13.95
CA GLU A 72 -5.07 17.44 12.75
C GLU A 72 -4.27 16.49 11.81
N ILE A 73 -4.57 16.53 10.51
CA ILE A 73 -3.94 15.64 9.50
C ILE A 73 -2.42 15.65 9.47
N PRO A 74 -1.69 16.76 9.75
CA PRO A 74 -0.23 16.74 9.63
C PRO A 74 0.42 15.67 10.52
N MET A 75 -0.26 15.25 11.58
CA MET A 75 0.24 14.21 12.48
C MET A 75 -0.14 12.79 12.04
N ILE A 76 -1.15 12.58 11.20
CA ILE A 76 -1.58 11.23 10.78
C ILE A 76 -0.84 10.83 9.52
N TYR A 77 -0.08 9.74 9.59
CA TYR A 77 0.65 9.23 8.44
C TYR A 77 0.07 7.90 7.92
N ARG A 78 -0.74 7.19 8.71
CA ARG A 78 -1.35 5.92 8.30
C ARG A 78 -2.63 5.60 9.05
N ILE A 79 -3.60 5.05 8.34
CA ILE A 79 -4.87 4.52 8.87
C ILE A 79 -5.02 3.08 8.38
N GLU A 80 -5.33 2.15 9.27
CA GLU A 80 -5.47 0.72 8.96
C GLU A 80 -6.81 0.16 9.47
N SER A 81 -7.52 -0.61 8.65
CA SER A 81 -8.67 -1.40 9.11
C SER A 81 -8.19 -2.48 10.09
N ARG A 82 -8.93 -2.69 11.19
CA ARG A 82 -8.67 -3.80 12.13
C ARG A 82 -9.35 -5.10 11.73
N LEU A 83 -10.34 -5.02 10.85
CA LEU A 83 -11.01 -6.19 10.32
C LEU A 83 -10.54 -6.45 8.89
N PRO A 84 -10.57 -7.72 8.44
CA PRO A 84 -10.37 -8.02 7.03
C PRO A 84 -11.37 -7.18 6.24
N ALA A 85 -10.86 -6.33 5.35
CA ALA A 85 -11.72 -5.54 4.49
C ALA A 85 -12.56 -6.51 3.64
N LYS A 86 -13.85 -6.21 3.49
CA LYS A 86 -14.74 -7.11 2.77
C LYS A 86 -14.51 -6.95 1.28
N VAL A 87 -14.10 -8.03 0.61
CA VAL A 87 -14.17 -8.11 -0.84
C VAL A 87 -15.64 -8.30 -1.20
N THR A 88 -16.31 -7.20 -1.58
CA THR A 88 -17.73 -7.23 -1.95
C THR A 88 -17.95 -8.01 -3.24
N ARG A 89 -17.00 -7.93 -4.18
CA ARG A 89 -16.98 -8.72 -5.42
C ARG A 89 -15.57 -8.77 -5.99
N ARG A 90 -15.19 -9.91 -6.58
CA ARG A 90 -13.93 -10.00 -7.32
C ARG A 90 -13.99 -9.10 -8.57
N PRO A 91 -12.96 -8.29 -8.85
CA PRO A 91 -12.88 -7.56 -10.12
C PRO A 91 -12.71 -8.52 -11.31
N ALA A 92 -13.28 -8.17 -12.45
CA ALA A 92 -13.13 -8.92 -13.70
C ALA A 92 -11.84 -8.52 -14.44
N PHE A 93 -11.42 -7.26 -14.26
CA PHE A 93 -10.20 -6.73 -14.85
C PHE A 93 -9.41 -5.97 -13.81
N ARG A 94 -8.10 -5.85 -14.04
CA ARG A 94 -7.25 -4.89 -13.36
C ARG A 94 -6.69 -3.92 -14.38
N VAL A 95 -6.96 -2.64 -14.18
CA VAL A 95 -6.42 -1.55 -15.00
C VAL A 95 -5.17 -1.04 -14.30
N HIS A 96 -4.08 -0.89 -15.06
CA HIS A 96 -2.80 -0.37 -14.59
C HIS A 96 -2.55 1.01 -15.17
N LEU A 97 -2.29 1.99 -14.31
CA LEU A 97 -2.04 3.36 -14.71
C LEU A 97 -0.55 3.69 -14.75
N VAL A 98 -0.22 4.72 -15.51
CA VAL A 98 1.16 5.19 -15.77
C VAL A 98 1.88 5.70 -14.51
N ASN A 99 1.13 6.22 -13.54
CA ASN A 99 1.66 6.65 -12.23
C ASN A 99 1.89 5.47 -11.26
N GLY A 100 1.64 4.24 -11.70
CA GLY A 100 1.72 3.04 -10.90
C GLY A 100 0.40 2.61 -10.28
N ASP A 101 -0.63 3.46 -10.22
CA ASP A 101 -1.94 3.11 -9.66
C ASP A 101 -2.58 1.91 -10.39
N ARG A 102 -3.50 1.23 -9.72
CA ARG A 102 -4.12 -0.01 -10.18
C ARG A 102 -5.54 -0.11 -9.64
N LEU A 103 -6.47 -0.44 -10.51
CA LEU A 103 -7.89 -0.48 -10.21
C LEU A 103 -8.45 -1.83 -10.58
N GLY A 104 -9.06 -2.51 -9.62
CA GLY A 104 -10.00 -3.59 -9.87
C GLY A 104 -11.28 -3.01 -10.44
N VAL A 105 -11.71 -3.52 -11.60
CA VAL A 105 -12.93 -3.05 -12.27
C VAL A 105 -13.80 -4.23 -12.67
N GLN A 106 -15.12 -4.01 -12.64
CA GLN A 106 -16.14 -5.00 -13.01
C GLN A 106 -16.37 -5.03 -14.51
N SER A 107 -16.35 -3.88 -15.16
CA SER A 107 -16.44 -3.74 -16.62
C SER A 107 -15.64 -2.56 -17.11
N LEU A 108 -15.31 -2.61 -18.39
CA LEU A 108 -14.60 -1.57 -19.11
C LEU A 108 -15.15 -1.44 -20.54
N GLN A 109 -15.10 -0.24 -21.09
CA GLN A 109 -15.44 0.06 -22.46
C GLN A 109 -14.55 1.20 -22.96
N LEU A 110 -13.99 1.05 -24.16
CA LEU A 110 -13.31 2.13 -24.85
C LEU A 110 -14.35 2.96 -25.58
N ASP A 111 -14.37 4.26 -25.29
CA ASP A 111 -15.15 5.27 -25.98
C ASP A 111 -14.19 6.37 -26.44
N ASP A 112 -13.88 6.37 -27.73
CA ASP A 112 -12.85 7.22 -28.33
C ASP A 112 -11.48 7.07 -27.64
N GLU A 113 -10.90 8.15 -27.10
CA GLU A 113 -9.63 8.13 -26.35
C GLU A 113 -9.82 7.96 -24.83
N GLN A 114 -11.00 7.53 -24.38
CA GLN A 114 -11.31 7.35 -22.97
C GLN A 114 -11.75 5.92 -22.64
N LEU A 115 -11.22 5.42 -21.53
CA LEU A 115 -11.61 4.14 -20.96
C LEU A 115 -12.68 4.38 -19.89
N SER A 116 -13.91 3.99 -20.21
CA SER A 116 -15.06 3.98 -19.31
C SER A 116 -14.97 2.77 -18.39
N LEU A 117 -14.89 2.99 -17.08
CA LEU A 117 -14.65 1.95 -16.07
C LEU A 117 -15.77 1.91 -15.04
N VAL A 118 -16.28 0.71 -14.76
CA VAL A 118 -17.18 0.49 -13.62
C VAL A 118 -16.40 -0.23 -12.52
N VAL A 119 -16.04 0.50 -11.46
CA VAL A 119 -15.29 -0.06 -10.32
C VAL A 119 -16.18 -0.95 -9.46
N PHE A 120 -17.39 -0.48 -9.14
CA PHE A 120 -18.39 -1.22 -8.36
C PHE A 120 -19.73 -1.32 -9.08
N THR A 121 -20.44 -2.44 -8.88
CA THR A 121 -21.79 -2.61 -9.43
C THR A 121 -22.73 -1.54 -8.86
N GLY A 122 -23.43 -0.82 -9.74
CA GLY A 122 -24.37 0.23 -9.35
C GLY A 122 -23.76 1.62 -9.20
N GLN A 123 -22.43 1.76 -9.33
CA GLN A 123 -21.80 3.07 -9.45
C GLN A 123 -21.78 3.56 -10.90
N PRO A 124 -21.79 4.90 -11.12
CA PRO A 124 -21.55 5.45 -12.45
C PRO A 124 -20.16 5.04 -12.95
N ALA A 125 -20.03 4.89 -14.26
CA ALA A 125 -18.73 4.67 -14.88
C ALA A 125 -17.86 5.93 -14.73
N ILE A 126 -16.58 5.73 -14.44
CA ILE A 126 -15.57 6.80 -14.48
C ILE A 126 -14.85 6.77 -15.82
N GLN A 127 -14.47 7.93 -16.33
CA GLN A 127 -13.71 8.05 -17.58
C GLN A 127 -12.23 8.25 -17.26
N VAL A 128 -11.37 7.43 -17.85
CA VAL A 128 -9.92 7.53 -17.72
C VAL A 128 -9.31 7.74 -19.11
N PRO A 129 -8.63 8.87 -19.36
CA PRO A 129 -7.90 9.08 -20.61
C PRO A 129 -6.95 7.92 -20.89
N LEU A 130 -6.96 7.42 -22.13
CA LEU A 130 -6.17 6.25 -22.51
C LEU A 130 -4.66 6.50 -22.35
N GLU A 131 -4.22 7.74 -22.49
CA GLU A 131 -2.83 8.17 -22.22
C GLU A 131 -2.38 7.95 -20.77
N TYR A 132 -3.30 7.76 -19.81
CA TYR A 132 -2.97 7.41 -18.42
C TYR A 132 -3.01 5.92 -18.14
N VAL A 133 -3.45 5.11 -19.11
CA VAL A 133 -3.53 3.65 -18.99
C VAL A 133 -2.25 3.03 -19.54
N SER A 134 -1.49 2.38 -18.67
CA SER A 134 -0.31 1.59 -19.07
C SER A 134 -0.68 0.20 -19.60
N GLY A 135 -1.84 -0.31 -19.17
CA GLY A 135 -2.38 -1.56 -19.66
C GLY A 135 -3.48 -2.11 -18.76
N LEU A 136 -3.88 -3.34 -19.07
CA LEU A 136 -4.97 -4.02 -18.43
C LEU A 136 -4.73 -5.53 -18.36
N GLN A 137 -5.31 -6.14 -17.36
CA GLN A 137 -5.15 -7.55 -17.04
C GLN A 137 -6.53 -8.18 -16.87
N VAL A 138 -6.73 -9.35 -17.48
CA VAL A 138 -7.98 -10.10 -17.37
C VAL A 138 -7.88 -11.05 -16.20
N LEU A 139 -8.72 -10.84 -15.18
CA LEU A 139 -8.76 -11.67 -13.98
C LEU A 139 -9.72 -12.84 -14.21
N GLY A 140 -9.23 -14.07 -14.04
CA GLY A 140 -10.06 -15.26 -14.26
C GLY A 140 -10.98 -15.53 -13.07
N GLU A 141 -12.19 -16.04 -13.30
CA GLU A 141 -13.14 -16.38 -12.23
C GLU A 141 -12.57 -17.37 -11.20
N ARG A 142 -11.65 -18.25 -11.62
CA ARG A 142 -11.10 -19.36 -10.82
C ARG A 142 -9.59 -19.27 -10.56
N GLY A 143 -8.91 -18.22 -11.02
CA GLY A 143 -7.47 -18.06 -10.83
C GLY A 143 -7.14 -17.63 -9.39
N ARG A 144 -6.01 -18.07 -8.84
CA ARG A 144 -5.42 -17.42 -7.66
C ARG A 144 -4.82 -16.09 -8.11
N TRP A 145 -5.10 -15.02 -7.39
CA TRP A 145 -4.61 -13.65 -7.65
C TRP A 145 -3.08 -13.62 -7.89
N GLU A 146 -2.35 -14.46 -7.17
CA GLU A 146 -0.89 -14.61 -7.20
C GLU A 146 -0.32 -14.97 -8.58
N ALA A 147 -1.02 -15.85 -9.32
CA ALA A 147 -0.59 -16.29 -10.64
C ALA A 147 -0.80 -15.20 -11.70
N GLU A 148 -1.74 -14.28 -11.44
CA GLU A 148 -2.17 -13.25 -12.38
C GLU A 148 -1.13 -12.12 -12.41
N ASP A 149 -0.63 -11.60 -11.28
CA ASP A 149 0.36 -10.50 -11.30
C ASP A 149 1.70 -10.84 -11.97
N ALA A 150 2.12 -12.11 -11.92
CA ALA A 150 3.29 -12.56 -12.67
C ALA A 150 3.11 -12.39 -14.19
N VAL A 151 1.86 -12.42 -14.67
CA VAL A 151 1.51 -12.14 -16.06
C VAL A 151 1.72 -10.69 -16.40
N TRP A 152 1.16 -9.77 -15.60
CA TRP A 152 1.28 -8.34 -15.87
C TRP A 152 2.74 -7.90 -15.96
N LEU A 153 3.62 -8.49 -15.17
CA LEU A 153 5.07 -8.22 -15.28
C LEU A 153 5.67 -8.66 -16.60
N ARG A 154 5.29 -9.85 -17.09
CA ARG A 154 5.74 -10.32 -18.42
C ARG A 154 5.27 -9.38 -19.51
N VAL A 155 4.05 -8.85 -19.36
CA VAL A 155 3.44 -7.90 -20.30
C VAL A 155 4.12 -6.54 -20.22
N SER A 156 4.35 -5.99 -19.03
CA SER A 156 4.91 -4.64 -18.86
C SER A 156 6.39 -4.52 -19.24
N TRP A 157 7.14 -5.64 -19.29
CA TRP A 157 8.56 -5.66 -19.72
C TRP A 157 8.80 -5.79 -21.22
N LEU A 158 7.72 -5.92 -21.98
CA LEU A 158 7.78 -5.86 -23.43
C LEU A 158 8.43 -4.53 -23.85
N LYS A 159 9.33 -4.57 -24.83
CA LYS A 159 10.09 -3.42 -25.36
C LYS A 159 9.48 -2.87 -26.66
N GLU A 160 8.35 -3.43 -27.04
CA GLU A 160 7.57 -3.05 -28.20
C GLU A 160 7.10 -1.59 -28.06
N ASN A 161 6.90 -0.90 -29.18
CA ASN A 161 6.44 0.50 -29.21
C ASN A 161 5.00 0.61 -29.74
N ASP A 162 4.26 -0.50 -29.65
CA ASP A 162 2.87 -0.66 -30.08
C ASP A 162 2.09 -1.29 -28.91
N ASP A 163 0.77 -1.37 -29.06
CA ASP A 163 -0.06 -2.13 -28.13
C ASP A 163 0.24 -3.62 -28.27
N VAL A 164 0.23 -4.33 -27.15
CA VAL A 164 0.50 -5.77 -27.14
C VAL A 164 -0.53 -6.52 -26.32
N ALA A 165 -1.33 -7.35 -26.99
CA ALA A 165 -2.16 -8.34 -26.33
C ALA A 165 -1.35 -9.61 -26.05
N LEU A 166 -1.32 -10.04 -24.80
CA LEU A 166 -0.79 -11.34 -24.39
C LEU A 166 -1.95 -12.33 -24.26
N LEU A 167 -1.85 -13.43 -24.99
CA LEU A 167 -2.83 -14.50 -25.00
C LEU A 167 -2.53 -15.54 -23.92
N ARG A 168 -3.57 -16.26 -23.45
CA ARG A 168 -3.43 -17.30 -22.42
C ARG A 168 -2.55 -18.48 -22.83
N ASN A 169 -2.39 -18.71 -24.13
CA ASN A 169 -1.47 -19.73 -24.65
C ASN A 169 0.01 -19.24 -24.68
N GLY A 170 0.28 -17.99 -24.29
CA GLY A 170 1.60 -17.38 -24.28
C GLY A 170 1.98 -16.60 -25.55
N ASP A 171 1.16 -16.69 -26.60
CA ASP A 171 1.36 -15.93 -27.84
C ASP A 171 1.10 -14.44 -27.62
N ARG A 172 1.66 -13.63 -28.52
CA ARG A 172 1.52 -12.17 -28.50
C ARG A 172 0.93 -11.69 -29.81
N LEU A 173 0.03 -10.73 -29.72
CA LEU A 173 -0.47 -9.96 -30.86
C LEU A 173 -0.05 -8.51 -30.68
N VAL A 174 0.69 -7.99 -31.66
CA VAL A 174 1.19 -6.61 -31.67
C VAL A 174 0.41 -5.83 -32.73
N GLY A 175 -0.14 -4.68 -32.36
CA GLY A 175 -0.99 -3.87 -33.23
C GLY A 175 -1.52 -2.64 -32.51
N GLU A 176 -2.59 -2.05 -33.04
CA GLU A 176 -3.28 -0.90 -32.46
C GLU A 176 -4.63 -1.34 -31.90
N VAL A 177 -4.98 -0.90 -30.70
CA VAL A 177 -6.29 -1.15 -30.09
C VAL A 177 -7.33 -0.23 -30.71
N SER A 178 -8.33 -0.80 -31.36
CA SER A 178 -9.41 -0.02 -32.01
C SER A 178 -10.77 -0.15 -31.33
N ALA A 179 -10.98 -1.19 -30.52
CA ALA A 179 -12.18 -1.29 -29.68
C ALA A 179 -11.91 -2.17 -28.46
N LEU A 180 -12.56 -1.87 -27.34
CA LEU A 180 -12.54 -2.67 -26.13
C LEU A 180 -13.89 -2.55 -25.43
N GLY A 181 -14.48 -3.67 -25.00
CA GLY A 181 -15.80 -3.68 -24.38
C GLY A 181 -16.26 -5.07 -23.98
N GLU A 182 -17.56 -5.27 -23.76
CA GLU A 182 -18.12 -6.56 -23.30
C GLU A 182 -17.77 -7.74 -24.22
N ALA A 183 -17.71 -7.50 -25.54
CA ALA A 183 -17.42 -8.53 -26.54
C ALA A 183 -15.96 -8.99 -26.59
N GLY A 184 -15.03 -8.22 -26.02
CA GLY A 184 -13.59 -8.49 -26.10
C GLY A 184 -12.77 -7.25 -26.46
N LEU A 185 -11.60 -7.53 -27.06
CA LEU A 185 -10.64 -6.56 -27.56
C LEU A 185 -10.53 -6.70 -29.08
N THR A 186 -10.61 -5.59 -29.81
CA THR A 186 -10.31 -5.55 -31.24
C THR A 186 -8.97 -4.85 -31.45
N MET A 187 -8.08 -5.49 -32.20
CA MET A 187 -6.79 -4.93 -32.60
C MET A 187 -6.66 -4.88 -34.12
N GLU A 188 -6.05 -3.82 -34.63
CA GLU A 188 -5.62 -3.73 -36.02
C GLU A 188 -4.17 -4.19 -36.17
N VAL A 189 -3.96 -5.21 -37.01
CA VAL A 189 -2.65 -5.82 -37.23
C VAL A 189 -2.38 -5.87 -38.72
N GLY A 190 -1.49 -5.00 -39.20
CA GLY A 190 -1.18 -4.88 -40.63
C GLY A 190 -2.41 -4.57 -41.49
N GLY A 191 -3.31 -3.70 -41.00
CA GLY A 191 -4.57 -3.33 -41.67
C GLY A 191 -5.67 -4.40 -41.60
N VAL A 192 -5.48 -5.49 -40.86
CA VAL A 192 -6.50 -6.50 -40.62
C VAL A 192 -7.00 -6.39 -39.19
N SER A 193 -8.31 -6.17 -39.04
CA SER A 193 -8.98 -6.18 -37.74
C SER A 193 -9.08 -7.61 -37.19
N ARG A 194 -8.66 -7.79 -35.93
CA ARG A 194 -8.67 -9.05 -35.20
C ARG A 194 -9.47 -8.86 -33.91
N ASN A 195 -10.54 -9.63 -33.75
CA ASN A 195 -11.32 -9.67 -32.52
C ASN A 195 -10.82 -10.80 -31.61
N LEU A 196 -10.41 -10.44 -30.40
CA LEU A 196 -9.91 -11.31 -29.34
C LEU A 196 -10.93 -11.34 -28.20
N LYS A 197 -11.35 -12.54 -27.81
CA LYS A 197 -12.29 -12.71 -26.71
C LYS A 197 -11.58 -12.65 -25.36
N TRP A 198 -12.28 -12.23 -24.30
CA TRP A 198 -11.70 -12.13 -22.97
C TRP A 198 -11.16 -13.45 -22.43
N GLU A 199 -11.78 -14.59 -22.76
CA GLU A 199 -11.29 -15.90 -22.35
C GLU A 199 -9.96 -16.28 -23.00
N THR A 200 -9.58 -15.69 -24.14
CA THR A 200 -8.29 -15.96 -24.79
C THR A 200 -7.20 -15.00 -24.34
N LEU A 201 -7.57 -13.88 -23.70
CA LEU A 201 -6.66 -12.83 -23.25
C LEU A 201 -6.16 -13.07 -21.83
N GLN A 202 -4.89 -12.74 -21.62
CA GLN A 202 -4.26 -12.67 -20.31
C GLN A 202 -4.09 -11.20 -19.87
N GLY A 203 -3.71 -10.34 -20.80
CA GLY A 203 -3.58 -8.90 -20.58
C GLY A 203 -3.27 -8.14 -21.87
N LEU A 204 -3.29 -6.82 -21.76
CA LEU A 204 -2.98 -5.86 -22.79
C LEU A 204 -2.00 -4.85 -22.23
N ARG A 205 -0.89 -4.60 -22.92
CA ARG A 205 -0.05 -3.44 -22.68
C ARG A 205 -0.41 -2.35 -23.68
N MET A 206 -0.59 -1.12 -23.21
CA MET A 206 -0.73 0.02 -24.11
C MET A 206 0.62 0.48 -24.63
N ASN A 207 0.63 1.17 -25.76
CA ASN A 207 1.81 1.76 -26.35
C ASN A 207 2.45 2.80 -25.39
N PRO A 208 3.66 2.57 -24.86
CA PRO A 208 4.29 3.48 -23.90
C PRO A 208 4.68 4.83 -24.51
N ARG A 209 4.65 4.98 -25.84
CA ARG A 209 4.90 6.27 -26.50
C ARG A 209 3.68 7.19 -26.53
N LEU A 210 2.49 6.64 -26.29
CA LEU A 210 1.23 7.37 -26.25
C LEU A 210 0.78 7.64 -24.80
N THR A 211 1.59 7.24 -23.83
CA THR A 211 1.31 7.48 -22.41
C THR A 211 1.90 8.80 -21.92
N THR A 212 1.16 9.50 -21.06
CA THR A 212 1.58 10.77 -20.44
C THR A 212 1.86 10.55 -18.96
N ALA A 213 3.09 10.83 -18.52
CA ALA A 213 3.44 10.73 -17.09
C ALA A 213 2.70 11.82 -16.29
N LEU A 214 2.01 11.40 -15.22
CA LEU A 214 1.35 12.31 -14.30
C LEU A 214 2.35 12.82 -13.27
N PRO A 215 2.32 14.13 -12.93
CA PRO A 215 3.12 14.61 -11.82
C PRO A 215 2.65 13.94 -10.53
N PRO A 216 3.57 13.46 -9.67
CA PRO A 216 3.20 12.91 -8.38
C PRO A 216 2.53 14.00 -7.53
N PRO A 217 1.43 13.70 -6.83
CA PRO A 217 0.79 14.67 -5.95
C PRO A 217 1.75 15.10 -4.83
N THR A 218 1.76 16.39 -4.54
CA THR A 218 2.61 16.97 -3.48
C THR A 218 2.13 16.57 -2.08
N ALA A 219 0.83 16.30 -1.93
CA ALA A 219 0.19 15.78 -0.74
C ALA A 219 -1.09 15.02 -1.10
N GLY A 220 -1.55 14.14 -0.22
CA GLY A 220 -2.66 13.25 -0.50
C GLY A 220 -2.60 11.94 0.27
N TRP A 221 -3.14 10.88 -0.33
CA TRP A 221 -3.22 9.54 0.22
C TRP A 221 -2.92 8.49 -0.84
N VAL A 222 -2.21 7.43 -0.46
CA VAL A 222 -2.23 6.15 -1.17
C VAL A 222 -3.24 5.28 -0.44
N VAL A 223 -4.29 4.86 -1.16
CA VAL A 223 -5.40 4.08 -0.61
C VAL A 223 -5.30 2.67 -1.15
N LEU A 224 -5.23 1.67 -0.26
CA LEU A 224 -5.23 0.26 -0.63
C LEU A 224 -6.57 -0.37 -0.24
N ALA A 225 -7.23 -1.02 -1.19
CA ALA A 225 -8.49 -1.72 -1.00
C ALA A 225 -8.33 -3.25 -0.92
N ALA A 226 -9.41 -3.93 -0.53
CA ALA A 226 -9.53 -5.37 -0.33
C ALA A 226 -9.35 -6.19 -1.60
N ASP A 227 -9.64 -5.58 -2.75
CA ASP A 227 -9.47 -6.15 -4.07
C ASP A 227 -8.08 -5.84 -4.66
N ASP A 228 -7.11 -5.59 -3.79
CA ASP A 228 -5.76 -5.08 -4.07
C ASP A 228 -5.70 -3.79 -4.89
N SER A 229 -6.82 -3.12 -5.20
CA SER A 229 -6.75 -1.83 -5.85
C SER A 229 -5.95 -0.86 -5.00
N TRP A 230 -5.11 -0.07 -5.66
CA TRP A 230 -4.32 0.96 -5.01
C TRP A 230 -4.46 2.27 -5.79
N VAL A 231 -4.78 3.35 -5.11
CA VAL A 231 -4.98 4.63 -5.79
C VAL A 231 -4.29 5.74 -5.06
N THR A 232 -3.67 6.63 -5.80
CA THR A 232 -3.08 7.84 -5.27
C THR A 232 -4.12 8.96 -5.39
N ALA A 233 -4.74 9.31 -4.27
CA ALA A 233 -5.72 10.38 -4.16
C ALA A 233 -5.06 11.68 -3.68
N SER A 234 -5.36 12.81 -4.32
CA SER A 234 -4.94 14.14 -3.84
C SER A 234 -5.76 14.56 -2.60
N ALA A 235 -7.01 14.13 -2.52
CA ALA A 235 -7.90 14.38 -1.40
C ALA A 235 -8.88 13.22 -1.19
N CYS A 236 -9.34 13.06 0.05
CA CYS A 236 -10.39 12.12 0.43
C CYS A 236 -11.46 12.89 1.22
N GLN A 237 -12.73 12.60 0.98
CA GLN A 237 -13.87 13.16 1.70
C GLN A 237 -14.87 12.06 2.04
N SER A 238 -15.40 12.06 3.26
CA SER A 238 -16.53 11.21 3.63
C SER A 238 -17.83 11.96 3.37
N GLU A 239 -18.88 11.28 2.88
CA GLU A 239 -20.18 11.91 2.76
C GLU A 239 -20.79 12.19 4.15
N ALA A 240 -21.34 13.39 4.34
CA ALA A 240 -21.98 13.76 5.60
C ALA A 240 -23.23 12.90 5.91
N THR A 241 -23.90 12.41 4.86
CA THR A 241 -25.13 11.61 4.95
C THR A 241 -24.88 10.11 4.96
N ASP A 242 -23.73 9.65 4.44
CA ASP A 242 -23.37 8.24 4.37
C ASP A 242 -21.87 8.04 4.64
N SER A 243 -21.53 7.75 5.90
CA SER A 243 -20.15 7.48 6.31
C SER A 243 -19.63 6.12 5.80
N SER A 244 -20.45 5.33 5.09
CA SER A 244 -20.02 4.06 4.50
C SER A 244 -19.24 4.22 3.20
N VAL A 245 -19.19 5.43 2.63
CA VAL A 245 -18.48 5.73 1.38
C VAL A 245 -17.45 6.83 1.60
N VAL A 246 -16.26 6.66 1.01
CA VAL A 246 -15.26 7.71 0.84
C VAL A 246 -15.18 8.10 -0.63
N ARG A 247 -15.21 9.41 -0.89
CA ARG A 247 -14.96 9.99 -2.21
C ARG A 247 -13.50 10.41 -2.30
N MET A 248 -12.86 10.10 -3.42
CA MET A 248 -11.45 10.37 -3.65
C MET A 248 -11.28 11.20 -4.92
N GLN A 249 -10.53 12.29 -4.78
CA GLN A 249 -10.07 13.08 -5.92
C GLN A 249 -8.77 12.47 -6.42
N LEU A 250 -8.76 12.06 -7.68
CA LEU A 250 -7.63 11.35 -8.28
C LEU A 250 -6.96 12.26 -9.32
N PRO A 251 -5.62 12.42 -9.32
CA PRO A 251 -4.94 13.34 -10.23
C PRO A 251 -5.17 13.08 -11.72
N TRP A 252 -5.57 11.86 -12.08
CA TRP A 252 -5.82 11.41 -13.45
C TRP A 252 -7.30 11.43 -13.85
N LEU A 253 -8.21 11.71 -12.91
CA LEU A 253 -9.61 11.98 -13.24
C LEU A 253 -9.73 13.47 -13.57
N SER A 254 -9.99 13.79 -14.83
CA SER A 254 -10.19 15.17 -15.28
C SER A 254 -11.41 15.82 -14.62
N GLU A 255 -12.46 15.02 -14.41
CA GLU A 255 -13.69 15.44 -13.75
C GLU A 255 -14.21 14.32 -12.83
N GLY A 256 -14.83 14.73 -11.72
CA GLY A 256 -15.49 13.82 -10.78
C GLY A 256 -14.59 13.30 -9.66
N GLU A 257 -15.13 12.33 -8.94
CA GLU A 257 -14.50 11.69 -7.78
C GLU A 257 -14.77 10.19 -7.84
N LEU A 258 -13.84 9.40 -7.34
CA LEU A 258 -14.04 7.97 -7.17
C LEU A 258 -14.68 7.70 -5.80
N SER A 259 -15.91 7.21 -5.82
CA SER A 259 -16.61 6.74 -4.62
C SER A 259 -16.20 5.30 -4.30
N TRP A 260 -15.81 5.03 -3.06
CA TRP A 260 -15.31 3.73 -2.63
C TRP A 260 -15.95 3.32 -1.28
N PRO A 261 -16.46 2.08 -1.13
CA PRO A 261 -16.99 1.63 0.15
C PRO A 261 -15.89 1.59 1.21
N LEU A 262 -16.08 2.30 2.33
CA LEU A 262 -15.11 2.43 3.40
C LEU A 262 -14.69 1.07 3.97
N GLU A 263 -15.64 0.15 4.10
CA GLU A 263 -15.45 -1.23 4.56
C GLU A 263 -14.57 -2.12 3.65
N SER A 264 -14.34 -1.69 2.42
CA SER A 264 -13.46 -2.36 1.47
C SER A 264 -12.05 -1.78 1.46
N ILE A 265 -11.76 -0.77 2.29
CA ILE A 265 -10.42 -0.16 2.36
C ILE A 265 -9.61 -0.83 3.47
N HIS A 266 -8.40 -1.26 3.11
CA HIS A 266 -7.43 -1.79 4.06
C HIS A 266 -6.63 -0.69 4.72
N THR A 267 -6.03 0.20 3.93
CA THR A 267 -5.13 1.22 4.46
C THR A 267 -5.23 2.54 3.70
N TRP A 268 -5.03 3.64 4.42
CA TRP A 268 -4.62 4.91 3.84
C TRP A 268 -3.24 5.25 4.34
N ASP A 269 -2.32 5.48 3.43
CA ASP A 269 -0.98 5.97 3.70
C ASP A 269 -0.88 7.41 3.23
N ARG A 270 -0.52 8.32 4.13
CA ARG A 270 -0.41 9.73 3.79
C ARG A 270 0.82 9.94 2.90
N ILE A 271 0.68 10.84 1.95
CA ILE A 271 1.78 11.44 1.19
C ILE A 271 1.76 12.95 1.41
N GLY A 272 2.93 13.57 1.45
CA GLY A 272 3.06 14.99 1.78
C GLY A 272 4.52 15.42 1.86
N PRO A 273 4.81 16.72 1.84
CA PRO A 273 6.18 17.23 1.91
C PRO A 273 6.91 16.87 3.22
N TRP A 274 6.16 16.57 4.28
CA TRP A 274 6.68 16.09 5.56
C TRP A 274 6.86 14.57 5.66
N ILE A 275 6.60 13.83 4.58
CA ILE A 275 6.83 12.39 4.49
C ILE A 275 7.78 12.15 3.33
N ARG A 276 8.98 11.67 3.66
CA ARG A 276 10.02 11.42 2.65
C ARG A 276 10.31 9.93 2.53
N PRO A 277 9.97 9.29 1.40
CA PRO A 277 10.41 7.92 1.12
C PRO A 277 11.93 7.81 1.19
N LEU A 278 12.44 6.68 1.68
CA LEU A 278 13.85 6.35 1.56
C LEU A 278 14.11 5.89 0.12
N GLU A 279 14.67 6.78 -0.69
CA GLU A 279 15.04 6.50 -2.07
C GLU A 279 16.45 5.90 -2.13
N LEU A 280 16.62 4.79 -2.85
CA LEU A 280 17.95 4.19 -3.07
C LEU A 280 18.96 5.16 -3.71
N SER A 281 18.48 6.06 -4.58
CA SER A 281 19.32 7.08 -5.26
C SER A 281 19.95 8.11 -4.32
N ARG A 282 19.40 8.27 -3.11
CA ARG A 282 19.93 9.16 -2.05
C ARG A 282 20.75 8.41 -1.00
N GLY A 283 20.76 7.08 -1.07
CA GLY A 283 21.46 6.22 -0.14
C GLY A 283 22.75 5.65 -0.74
N ARG A 284 23.45 4.88 0.08
CA ARG A 284 24.53 3.98 -0.30
C ARG A 284 24.10 2.58 0.08
N HIS A 285 24.56 1.59 -0.67
CA HIS A 285 24.40 0.19 -0.30
C HIS A 285 25.73 -0.53 -0.49
N ARG A 286 25.94 -1.56 0.32
CA ARG A 286 27.11 -2.44 0.25
C ARG A 286 26.75 -3.81 0.77
N MET A 287 27.53 -4.80 0.37
CA MET A 287 27.52 -6.11 1.05
C MET A 287 28.20 -6.00 2.42
N LEU A 288 27.72 -6.74 3.40
CA LEU A 288 28.31 -6.82 4.74
C LEU A 288 29.54 -7.72 4.74
N SER A 289 29.47 -8.87 4.05
CA SER A 289 30.62 -9.74 3.85
C SER A 289 31.55 -9.25 2.73
N SER A 290 32.83 -9.58 2.87
CA SER A 290 33.84 -9.39 1.82
C SER A 290 34.02 -10.64 0.95
N ALA A 291 33.24 -11.69 1.23
CA ALA A 291 33.22 -12.86 0.40
C ALA A 291 32.75 -12.44 -1.00
N PRO A 292 33.29 -13.03 -2.07
CA PRO A 292 32.69 -12.83 -3.38
C PRO A 292 31.49 -13.77 -3.48
N PRO A 293 30.25 -13.28 -3.42
CA PRO A 293 29.24 -13.93 -4.24
C PRO A 293 28.27 -12.91 -4.86
N LEU A 294 27.42 -13.39 -5.76
CA LEU A 294 26.39 -12.65 -6.51
C LEU A 294 26.10 -11.25 -5.92
N THR A 295 26.56 -10.20 -6.60
CA THR A 295 26.15 -8.83 -6.28
C THR A 295 24.68 -8.70 -6.63
N VAL A 296 23.83 -8.91 -5.62
CA VAL A 296 22.41 -8.61 -5.72
C VAL A 296 22.26 -7.14 -5.34
N GLU A 297 21.78 -6.32 -6.25
CA GLU A 297 21.51 -4.92 -5.99
C GLU A 297 20.13 -4.77 -5.36
N PRO A 298 19.96 -3.89 -4.35
CA PRO A 298 18.63 -3.56 -3.88
C PRO A 298 17.83 -2.85 -4.98
N VAL A 299 16.51 -3.05 -5.00
CA VAL A 299 15.63 -2.51 -6.05
C VAL A 299 14.52 -1.67 -5.43
N GLN A 300 14.33 -0.45 -5.94
CA GLN A 300 13.27 0.45 -5.49
C GLN A 300 11.91 -0.04 -6.00
N ASP A 301 10.92 -0.09 -5.12
CA ASP A 301 9.51 -0.43 -5.37
C ASP A 301 9.27 -1.80 -6.04
N ARG A 302 10.28 -2.67 -5.96
CA ARG A 302 10.31 -4.04 -6.48
C ARG A 302 11.19 -4.89 -5.58
N ASN A 303 10.99 -6.20 -5.61
CA ASN A 303 11.92 -7.13 -5.00
C ASN A 303 13.22 -7.25 -5.83
N VAL A 304 14.21 -7.96 -5.33
CA VAL A 304 15.52 -8.11 -6.00
C VAL A 304 15.46 -8.90 -7.33
N GLU A 305 14.37 -9.62 -7.59
CA GLU A 305 14.07 -10.23 -8.90
C GLU A 305 13.32 -9.27 -9.85
N ASN A 306 13.21 -7.99 -9.47
CA ASN A 306 12.46 -6.94 -10.17
C ASN A 306 10.94 -7.19 -10.23
N ARG A 307 10.39 -8.05 -9.37
CA ARG A 307 8.95 -8.33 -9.27
C ARG A 307 8.30 -7.43 -8.22
N PRO A 308 6.96 -7.31 -8.15
CA PRO A 308 6.27 -6.56 -7.11
C PRO A 308 6.68 -7.08 -5.73
N LEU A 309 6.70 -6.18 -4.76
CA LEU A 309 6.96 -6.50 -3.36
C LEU A 309 5.80 -7.36 -2.83
N ARG A 310 6.09 -8.63 -2.53
CA ARG A 310 5.10 -9.65 -2.19
C ARG A 310 5.30 -10.15 -0.77
N PHE A 311 4.21 -10.34 -0.04
CA PHE A 311 4.27 -10.78 1.35
C PHE A 311 3.18 -11.77 1.63
N PHE A 312 3.44 -12.72 2.53
CA PHE A 312 2.33 -13.40 3.18
C PHE A 312 1.70 -12.45 4.19
N GLN A 313 0.37 -12.41 4.20
CA GLN A 313 -0.39 -11.72 5.24
C GLN A 313 -1.38 -12.71 5.84
N ASN A 314 -1.46 -12.71 7.17
CA ASN A 314 -2.55 -13.39 7.86
C ASN A 314 -3.80 -12.53 7.63
N LEU A 315 -4.67 -12.96 6.71
CA LEU A 315 -5.94 -12.30 6.46
C LEU A 315 -6.86 -12.43 7.67
N ASP A 316 -6.81 -13.57 8.36
CA ASP A 316 -7.45 -13.76 9.66
C ASP A 316 -6.41 -14.18 10.70
N PRO A 317 -6.11 -13.37 11.73
CA PRO A 317 -5.19 -13.75 12.80
C PRO A 317 -5.66 -14.97 13.61
N ARG A 318 -6.93 -15.40 13.46
CA ARG A 318 -7.50 -16.61 14.08
C ARG A 318 -7.40 -17.84 13.19
N SER A 319 -7.12 -17.69 11.89
CA SER A 319 -6.96 -18.79 10.94
C SER A 319 -5.52 -18.87 10.47
N SER A 320 -4.79 -19.91 10.88
CA SER A 320 -3.44 -20.17 10.37
C SER A 320 -3.42 -20.67 8.91
N GLN A 321 -4.59 -20.94 8.32
CA GLN A 321 -4.71 -21.58 7.00
C GLN A 321 -5.01 -20.61 5.86
N GLU A 322 -5.56 -19.42 6.12
CA GLU A 322 -5.84 -18.42 5.09
C GLU A 322 -4.73 -17.37 5.03
N ARG A 323 -3.64 -17.74 4.35
CA ARG A 323 -2.58 -16.80 3.97
C ARG A 323 -2.95 -16.16 2.65
N GLY A 324 -3.20 -14.85 2.69
CA GLY A 324 -3.28 -14.03 1.49
C GLY A 324 -1.90 -13.58 1.06
N LEU A 325 -1.74 -13.38 -0.24
CA LEU A 325 -0.63 -12.61 -0.77
C LEU A 325 -0.99 -11.14 -0.67
N TRP A 326 -0.14 -10.36 0.00
CA TRP A 326 -0.25 -8.91 0.06
C TRP A 326 0.82 -8.27 -0.81
N LEU A 327 0.47 -7.18 -1.50
CA LEU A 327 1.35 -6.44 -2.40
C LEU A 327 1.59 -5.04 -1.86
N ALA A 328 2.85 -4.68 -1.61
CA ALA A 328 3.19 -3.32 -1.23
C ALA A 328 3.46 -2.45 -2.47
N PRO A 329 2.89 -1.23 -2.55
CA PRO A 329 3.19 -0.26 -3.61
C PRO A 329 4.60 0.27 -3.60
N GLN A 330 5.11 0.48 -2.41
CA GLN A 330 6.36 1.17 -2.22
C GLN A 330 7.21 0.37 -1.26
N GLY A 331 8.51 0.41 -1.49
CA GLY A 331 9.44 -0.35 -0.70
C GLY A 331 10.77 -0.52 -1.35
N ILE A 332 11.58 -1.38 -0.76
CA ILE A 332 12.91 -1.71 -1.26
C ILE A 332 13.07 -3.22 -1.16
N GLY A 333 13.24 -3.85 -2.32
CA GLY A 333 13.68 -5.22 -2.42
C GLY A 333 15.14 -5.33 -2.03
N CYS A 334 15.42 -6.22 -1.10
CA CYS A 334 16.75 -6.43 -0.55
C CYS A 334 17.07 -7.94 -0.52
N PHE A 335 18.33 -8.22 -0.25
CA PHE A 335 18.86 -9.56 -0.06
C PHE A 335 19.59 -9.66 1.28
N GLY A 336 19.77 -10.88 1.80
CA GLY A 336 20.67 -11.14 2.92
C GLY A 336 22.09 -10.62 2.65
N ASP A 337 22.84 -10.36 3.72
CA ASP A 337 24.22 -9.82 3.66
C ASP A 337 24.33 -8.39 3.09
N GLN A 338 23.28 -7.57 3.22
CA GLN A 338 23.28 -6.18 2.71
C GLN A 338 23.23 -5.13 3.83
N GLN A 339 23.84 -3.99 3.57
CA GLN A 339 23.63 -2.76 4.34
C GLN A 339 23.19 -1.65 3.40
N LEU A 340 22.10 -0.97 3.76
CA LEU A 340 21.63 0.25 3.13
C LEU A 340 21.83 1.41 4.10
N GLU A 341 22.34 2.55 3.64
CA GLU A 341 22.67 3.71 4.46
C GLU A 341 22.18 5.01 3.81
N TRP A 342 21.56 5.88 4.59
CA TRP A 342 21.09 7.19 4.16
C TRP A 342 21.61 8.29 5.09
N PRO A 343 22.01 9.46 4.53
CA PRO A 343 22.18 10.65 5.33
C PRO A 343 20.82 11.12 5.83
N LEU A 344 20.75 11.49 7.12
CA LEU A 344 19.57 12.08 7.71
C LEU A 344 19.66 13.60 7.64
N GLU A 345 18.55 14.21 7.24
CA GLU A 345 18.38 15.66 7.30
C GLU A 345 18.02 16.11 8.71
N ARG A 346 18.32 17.36 9.05
CA ARG A 346 18.07 17.92 10.40
C ARG A 346 16.59 17.93 10.78
N THR A 347 15.70 17.97 9.80
CA THR A 347 14.26 17.98 10.01
C THR A 347 13.69 16.58 10.22
N ALA A 348 14.44 15.50 9.98
CA ALA A 348 13.97 14.14 10.20
C ALA A 348 13.71 13.87 11.68
N GLN A 349 12.50 13.43 12.01
CA GLN A 349 12.08 13.16 13.39
C GLN A 349 11.93 11.67 13.66
N MET A 350 11.26 10.96 12.74
CA MET A 350 10.88 9.56 12.91
C MET A 350 11.17 8.76 11.64
N LEU A 351 11.55 7.50 11.82
CA LEU A 351 11.58 6.48 10.78
C LEU A 351 10.35 5.57 10.93
N VAL A 352 9.67 5.35 9.81
CA VAL A 352 8.54 4.42 9.68
C VAL A 352 8.90 3.42 8.57
N LEU A 353 8.86 2.13 8.89
CA LEU A 353 8.99 1.07 7.90
C LEU A 353 8.29 -0.21 8.37
N GLY A 354 7.91 -1.04 7.41
CA GLY A 354 7.68 -2.46 7.63
C GLY A 354 8.76 -3.30 6.96
N CYS A 355 8.76 -4.60 7.27
CA CYS A 355 9.59 -5.57 6.61
C CYS A 355 8.89 -6.93 6.51
N GLY A 356 9.25 -7.72 5.51
CA GLY A 356 8.69 -9.04 5.27
C GLY A 356 9.57 -9.84 4.34
N ILE A 357 9.66 -11.16 4.56
CA ILE A 357 10.28 -12.06 3.58
C ILE A 357 9.39 -12.07 2.33
N ASP A 358 10.02 -11.94 1.16
CA ASP A 358 9.31 -11.98 -0.12
C ASP A 358 8.63 -13.35 -0.28
N ALA A 359 7.40 -13.38 -0.78
CA ALA A 359 6.68 -14.63 -0.99
C ALA A 359 7.39 -15.62 -1.95
N LEU A 360 8.36 -15.15 -2.75
CA LEU A 360 9.19 -15.96 -3.65
C LEU A 360 10.42 -16.58 -2.97
N ALA A 361 10.74 -16.19 -1.74
CA ALA A 361 11.85 -16.73 -0.96
C ALA A 361 11.80 -18.26 -0.76
N GLY A 362 10.66 -18.90 -1.04
CA GLY A 362 10.45 -20.31 -0.76
C GLY A 362 10.28 -20.54 0.74
N SER A 363 10.77 -21.68 1.25
CA SER A 363 10.66 -22.04 2.67
C SER A 363 11.92 -21.76 3.49
N THR A 364 13.03 -21.36 2.86
CA THR A 364 14.35 -21.23 3.49
C THR A 364 14.70 -19.80 3.87
N GLY A 365 13.99 -18.80 3.34
CA GLY A 365 14.30 -17.40 3.62
C GLY A 365 14.28 -17.07 5.11
N HIS A 366 15.39 -16.54 5.61
CA HIS A 366 15.56 -16.21 7.02
C HIS A 366 16.58 -15.08 7.14
N VAL A 367 16.12 -13.89 7.55
CA VAL A 367 17.01 -12.74 7.76
C VAL A 367 16.83 -12.13 9.14
N ILE A 368 17.84 -11.40 9.59
CA ILE A 368 17.77 -10.52 10.75
C ILE A 368 17.98 -9.09 10.27
N VAL A 369 16.98 -8.23 10.47
CA VAL A 369 17.04 -6.82 10.09
C VAL A 369 17.45 -6.00 11.29
N HIS A 370 18.58 -5.30 11.20
CA HIS A 370 19.06 -4.36 12.20
C HIS A 370 18.87 -2.92 11.72
N ILE A 371 18.26 -2.09 12.56
CA ILE A 371 18.19 -0.64 12.32
C ILE A 371 19.25 0.04 13.17
N LYS A 372 20.10 0.82 12.51
CA LYS A 372 21.18 1.59 13.12
C LYS A 372 21.00 3.08 12.87
N VAL A 373 21.30 3.89 13.87
CA VAL A 373 21.26 5.35 13.77
C VAL A 373 22.54 5.90 14.38
N ASP A 374 23.31 6.66 13.61
CA ASP A 374 24.70 7.05 13.95
C ASP A 374 25.55 5.84 14.41
N ASP A 375 25.48 4.74 13.64
CA ASP A 375 26.12 3.43 13.89
C ASP A 375 25.69 2.70 15.18
N GLN A 376 24.79 3.28 15.97
CA GLN A 376 24.19 2.61 17.13
C GLN A 376 22.98 1.79 16.70
N ARG A 377 22.98 0.48 17.00
CA ARG A 377 21.81 -0.40 16.80
C ARG A 377 20.68 0.01 17.74
N VAL A 378 19.55 0.45 17.18
CA VAL A 378 18.36 0.91 17.92
C VAL A 378 17.21 -0.09 17.88
N HIS A 379 17.18 -0.97 16.87
CA HIS A 379 16.15 -2.00 16.74
C HIS A 379 16.68 -3.23 16.01
N SER A 380 16.06 -4.38 16.23
CA SER A 380 16.34 -5.61 15.50
C SER A 380 15.10 -6.49 15.42
N VAL A 381 14.88 -7.11 14.27
CA VAL A 381 13.79 -8.05 14.06
C VAL A 381 14.26 -9.24 13.25
N GLU A 382 13.91 -10.44 13.69
CA GLU A 382 14.12 -11.68 12.95
C GLU A 382 12.86 -11.97 12.11
N MET A 383 13.07 -12.37 10.85
CA MET A 383 12.01 -12.64 9.89
C MET A 383 12.25 -13.98 9.21
N ARG A 384 11.22 -14.82 9.13
CA ARG A 384 11.28 -16.14 8.49
C ARG A 384 10.25 -16.28 7.37
N ALA A 385 10.57 -17.12 6.39
CA ALA A 385 9.67 -17.41 5.29
C ALA A 385 8.30 -17.91 5.78
N GLY A 386 7.24 -17.37 5.19
CA GLY A 386 5.86 -17.67 5.57
C GLY A 386 5.36 -16.94 6.83
N GLU A 387 6.20 -16.19 7.54
CA GLU A 387 5.70 -15.24 8.55
C GLU A 387 5.02 -14.05 7.87
N PRO A 388 4.00 -13.47 8.52
CA PRO A 388 3.38 -12.26 8.00
C PRO A 388 4.37 -11.09 8.03
N ALA A 389 4.25 -10.18 7.07
CA ALA A 389 4.94 -8.90 7.12
C ALA A 389 4.67 -8.15 8.45
N ARG A 390 5.68 -7.45 8.95
CA ARG A 390 5.63 -6.74 10.24
C ARG A 390 5.96 -5.27 10.05
N TRP A 391 5.15 -4.41 10.65
CA TRP A 391 5.51 -3.01 10.84
C TRP A 391 6.39 -2.89 12.08
N LEU A 392 7.52 -2.18 11.94
CA LEU A 392 8.39 -1.93 13.09
C LEU A 392 7.77 -0.85 13.99
N PRO A 393 8.17 -0.78 15.28
CA PRO A 393 7.91 0.38 16.11
C PRO A 393 8.44 1.63 15.41
N GLU A 394 7.78 2.77 15.62
CA GLU A 394 8.31 4.05 15.13
C GLU A 394 9.62 4.35 15.85
N LEU A 395 10.68 4.65 15.09
CA LEU A 395 12.01 4.88 15.64
C LEU A 395 12.35 6.36 15.55
N SER A 396 12.70 6.98 16.68
CA SER A 396 13.15 8.36 16.67
C SER A 396 14.54 8.46 16.01
N VAL A 397 14.66 9.40 15.08
CA VAL A 397 15.90 9.76 14.38
C VAL A 397 16.23 11.26 14.56
N ALA A 398 15.55 11.92 15.49
CA ALA A 398 15.70 13.35 15.73
C ALA A 398 17.13 13.71 16.15
N GLY A 399 17.72 14.68 15.45
CA GLY A 399 19.08 15.17 15.71
C GLY A 399 20.19 14.19 15.30
N LYS A 400 19.86 13.12 14.58
CA LYS A 400 20.80 12.10 14.09
C LYS A 400 21.27 12.44 12.69
N THR A 401 22.38 11.83 12.27
CA THR A 401 23.06 12.17 11.01
C THR A 401 23.04 11.05 9.98
N THR A 402 23.00 9.80 10.42
CA THR A 402 22.94 8.65 9.52
C THR A 402 21.91 7.63 9.99
N LEU A 403 21.24 7.02 9.02
CA LEU A 403 20.39 5.86 9.19
C LEU A 403 20.98 4.73 8.37
N ALA A 404 21.16 3.56 8.98
CA ALA A 404 21.50 2.35 8.26
C ALA A 404 20.53 1.21 8.59
N ILE A 405 20.24 0.39 7.58
CA ILE A 405 19.47 -0.85 7.68
C ILE A 405 20.41 -1.96 7.24
N GLU A 406 20.81 -2.81 8.18
CA GLU A 406 21.61 -4.02 7.92
C GLU A 406 20.68 -5.23 7.87
N ILE A 407 20.91 -6.10 6.90
CA ILE A 407 20.15 -7.31 6.65
C ILE A 407 21.15 -8.45 6.78
N GLU A 408 21.26 -8.99 7.99
CA GLU A 408 22.13 -10.12 8.30
C GLU A 408 21.47 -11.42 7.84
N GLU A 409 22.29 -12.33 7.31
CA GLU A 409 21.85 -13.68 6.92
C GLU A 409 21.39 -14.47 8.14
N GLY A 410 20.44 -15.38 7.93
CA GLY A 410 20.05 -16.35 8.92
C GLY A 410 21.11 -17.45 9.14
N PRO A 411 20.89 -18.33 10.14
CA PRO A 411 21.72 -19.52 10.38
C PRO A 411 21.81 -20.50 9.20
N GLU A 412 20.89 -20.41 8.22
CA GLU A 412 20.89 -21.25 7.01
C GLU A 412 21.71 -20.63 5.86
N GLY A 413 22.35 -19.46 6.07
CA GLY A 413 23.02 -18.66 5.06
C GLY A 413 22.03 -17.92 4.15
N SER A 414 22.51 -17.30 3.06
CA SER A 414 21.72 -16.46 2.14
C SER A 414 20.65 -17.19 1.29
N ALA A 415 20.44 -18.49 1.47
CA ALA A 415 19.57 -19.28 0.59
C ALA A 415 18.09 -18.88 0.75
N GLY A 416 17.60 -18.06 -0.19
CA GLY A 416 16.21 -17.58 -0.17
C GLY A 416 16.00 -16.32 0.68
N ASP A 417 17.06 -15.61 1.06
CA ASP A 417 17.01 -14.39 1.88
C ASP A 417 16.51 -13.15 1.10
N LEU A 418 15.39 -13.32 0.39
CA LEU A 418 14.69 -12.25 -0.28
C LEU A 418 13.88 -11.48 0.76
N LEU A 419 14.32 -10.28 1.11
CA LEU A 419 13.61 -9.39 2.03
C LEU A 419 13.00 -8.23 1.24
N ASN A 420 11.82 -7.79 1.64
CA ASN A 420 11.28 -6.51 1.20
C ASN A 420 11.09 -5.57 2.40
N LEU A 421 11.63 -4.36 2.30
CA LEU A 421 11.27 -3.25 3.17
C LEU A 421 9.97 -2.61 2.63
N ILE A 422 9.00 -2.35 3.49
CA ILE A 422 7.67 -1.86 3.14
C ILE A 422 7.58 -0.38 3.44
N ALA A 423 7.33 0.42 2.41
CA ALA A 423 7.19 1.88 2.44
C ALA A 423 8.13 2.57 3.45
N PRO A 424 9.45 2.30 3.39
CA PRO A 424 10.40 2.90 4.32
C PRO A 424 10.45 4.41 4.08
N ARG A 425 10.18 5.21 5.12
CA ARG A 425 10.04 6.66 5.01
C ARG A 425 10.40 7.39 6.30
N LEU A 426 10.86 8.62 6.15
CA LEU A 426 11.10 9.57 7.23
C LEU A 426 9.88 10.48 7.38
N ILE A 427 9.51 10.74 8.63
CA ILE A 427 8.58 11.81 9.00
C ILE A 427 9.41 13.03 9.40
N LEU A 428 9.15 14.15 8.75
CA LEU A 428 9.88 15.39 8.92
C LEU A 428 9.11 16.35 9.83
N GLN A 429 9.83 17.21 10.52
CA GLN A 429 9.26 18.36 11.20
C GLN A 429 8.72 19.35 10.15
N ASN A 430 7.47 19.79 10.32
CA ASN A 430 6.96 20.94 9.57
C ASN A 430 7.75 22.17 10.00
N GLU A 431 8.43 22.80 9.03
CA GLU A 431 9.09 24.10 9.23
C GLU A 431 8.09 25.25 9.36
#